data_AF-A0AAN2FDH5-F1
#
_entry.id   AF-A0AAN2FDH5-F1
#
_cell.length_a   1.000
_cell.length_b   1.000
_cell.length_c   1.000
_cell.angle_alpha   90.00
_cell.angle_beta   90.00
_cell.angle_gamma   90.00
#
_symmetry.space_group_name_H-M   'P 1'
#
loop_
_entity.id
_entity.type
_entity.pdbx_description
1 polymer ?
#
loop_
_entity_poly.entity_id
_entity_poly.type
_entity_poly.pdbx_seq_one_letter_code
_entity_poly.pdbx_strand_id
1 'polypeptide(L)'
;MNIQKGTVWHTYTMQCPNIKLSRRMIKDVMHSRIFLSAFDYTKNLYYFDGDRLKKSRLDFQFNTDVTGLKVTGLPFDKKHAACDFTLYSTHILINKILSQNKILQADGTFYSDYVFFALKPFFLGSDDNQKIIIPVISIYENGIAQVNFIDLNDYSNTLNEFIRDNVNYPFTRPHSIICPIEYAVTYLSFDNKISPLFRRLLDYRYYREVKRTLLNNSEPLEYGERSLNGNYVDYMKFSNVKHGLGDIARTIVALVYSHIIKISPREFLLGLDVNKYYSGWQGKPNIFILEHDNQKTKSSLNWLANKRMINALLSKTMGLYQDNIPLRYEDYRMFDDFNYFSAQGVSLSMLTSKSLKQLNLSSGFTVDNFKWDNLVKSDLREIVSFFYEGTIYKINNINKNIELAQIKKEIFEFEEWLRQTSRRSGEIHNYALSLFEHNDIKQSRKSIDSLIKSKMELIKIQETESSDKANKNLTLIFGLIATTSISPILVKPAFEYFKLDDCLRGTVFYDFIDAIYFVISISLVYLLIKILNKK
;
A
#
# COMPACT_ATOMS: atom_id res chain seq x y z
N MET A 1 -25.97 18.28 -21.05
CA MET A 1 -24.55 18.46 -20.74
C MET A 1 -23.86 17.16 -21.03
N ASN A 2 -23.05 17.14 -22.07
CA ASN A 2 -22.36 15.97 -22.57
C ASN A 2 -20.85 16.11 -22.35
N ILE A 3 -20.24 14.99 -21.98
CA ILE A 3 -18.79 14.82 -22.06
C ILE A 3 -18.51 14.31 -23.46
N GLN A 4 -17.76 15.07 -24.25
CA GLN A 4 -17.45 14.71 -25.63
C GLN A 4 -16.19 13.85 -25.70
N LYS A 5 -15.26 14.08 -24.78
CA LYS A 5 -14.05 13.28 -24.62
C LYS A 5 -13.60 13.29 -23.16
N GLY A 6 -13.77 12.16 -22.48
CA GLY A 6 -13.28 11.98 -21.12
C GLY A 6 -12.86 10.56 -20.81
N THR A 7 -11.99 10.38 -19.83
CA THR A 7 -11.57 9.05 -19.35
C THR A 7 -11.44 9.04 -17.84
N VAL A 8 -11.47 7.86 -17.23
CA VAL A 8 -11.34 7.69 -15.79
C VAL A 8 -10.30 6.61 -15.50
N TRP A 9 -9.24 6.98 -14.79
CA TRP A 9 -8.27 6.02 -14.28
C TRP A 9 -8.52 5.76 -12.81
N HIS A 10 -8.43 4.51 -12.39
CA HIS A 10 -8.71 4.14 -11.00
C HIS A 10 -7.42 3.80 -10.26
N THR A 11 -7.15 4.52 -9.18
CA THR A 11 -6.01 4.25 -8.30
C THR A 11 -6.49 3.51 -7.06
N TYR A 12 -5.78 2.45 -6.70
CA TYR A 12 -5.95 1.74 -5.44
C TYR A 12 -4.64 1.78 -4.66
N THR A 13 -4.66 2.39 -3.49
CA THR A 13 -3.50 2.46 -2.58
C THR A 13 -3.68 1.46 -1.45
N MET A 14 -2.59 0.78 -1.08
CA MET A 14 -2.58 -0.30 -0.10
C MET A 14 -1.35 -0.22 0.80
N GLN A 15 -1.51 -0.56 2.08
CA GLN A 15 -0.39 -0.67 3.02
C GLN A 15 0.13 -2.11 3.08
N CYS A 16 1.29 -2.37 2.54
CA CYS A 16 1.94 -3.67 2.57
C CYS A 16 3.10 -3.68 3.59
N PRO A 17 3.67 -4.85 3.90
CA PRO A 17 4.89 -4.93 4.68
C PRO A 17 6.04 -4.18 4.01
N ASN A 18 6.92 -3.57 4.80
CA ASN A 18 8.15 -2.97 4.30
C ASN A 18 9.00 -4.05 3.62
N ILE A 19 9.60 -3.72 2.48
CA ILE A 19 10.45 -4.63 1.72
C ILE A 19 11.73 -3.92 1.32
N LYS A 20 12.79 -4.72 1.13
CA LYS A 20 14.01 -4.24 0.49
C LYS A 20 13.96 -4.62 -0.99
N LEU A 21 13.89 -3.63 -1.86
CA LEU A 21 13.85 -3.84 -3.29
C LEU A 21 15.20 -4.42 -3.74
N SER A 22 15.14 -5.56 -4.43
CA SER A 22 16.34 -6.22 -4.95
C SER A 22 16.13 -6.69 -6.37
N ARG A 23 17.23 -6.78 -7.13
CA ARG A 23 17.18 -7.27 -8.51
C ARG A 23 16.61 -8.69 -8.60
N ARG A 24 16.87 -9.53 -7.59
CA ARG A 24 16.34 -10.90 -7.53
C ARG A 24 14.81 -10.88 -7.42
N MET A 25 14.29 -10.06 -6.52
CA MET A 25 12.86 -9.85 -6.33
C MET A 25 12.15 -9.46 -7.63
N ILE A 26 12.69 -8.47 -8.35
CA ILE A 26 12.11 -8.01 -9.62
C ILE A 26 12.09 -9.14 -10.65
N LYS A 27 13.19 -9.91 -10.75
CA LYS A 27 13.25 -11.07 -11.65
C LYS A 27 12.21 -12.14 -11.27
N ASP A 28 12.10 -12.49 -9.99
CA ASP A 28 11.17 -13.50 -9.51
C ASP A 28 9.71 -13.11 -9.82
N VAL A 29 9.36 -11.83 -9.65
CA VAL A 29 8.05 -11.28 -10.04
C VAL A 29 7.85 -11.32 -11.56
N MET A 30 8.84 -10.88 -12.34
CA MET A 30 8.76 -10.92 -13.82
C MET A 30 8.61 -12.35 -14.35
N HIS A 31 9.26 -13.34 -13.73
CA HIS A 31 9.15 -14.74 -14.11
C HIS A 31 7.75 -15.34 -13.94
N SER A 32 6.83 -14.66 -13.24
CA SER A 32 5.40 -15.02 -13.24
C SER A 32 4.73 -14.89 -14.62
N ARG A 33 5.36 -14.14 -15.56
CA ARG A 33 4.85 -13.83 -16.91
C ARG A 33 3.53 -13.06 -16.96
N ILE A 34 3.05 -12.59 -15.82
CA ILE A 34 1.90 -11.68 -15.71
C ILE A 34 2.27 -10.27 -16.19
N PHE A 35 3.55 -9.90 -16.06
CA PHE A 35 4.07 -8.57 -16.30
C PHE A 35 4.72 -8.45 -17.68
N LEU A 36 4.44 -7.35 -18.38
CA LEU A 36 5.06 -7.00 -19.65
C LEU A 36 6.43 -6.38 -19.45
N SER A 37 6.52 -5.44 -18.51
CA SER A 37 7.76 -4.73 -18.19
C SER A 37 7.81 -4.31 -16.73
N ALA A 38 9.03 -4.13 -16.24
CA ALA A 38 9.30 -3.52 -14.95
C ALA A 38 10.42 -2.49 -15.04
N PHE A 39 10.35 -1.46 -14.20
CA PHE A 39 11.32 -0.40 -14.13
C PHE A 39 11.76 -0.18 -12.68
N ASP A 40 13.06 -0.28 -12.41
CA ASP A 40 13.62 -0.03 -11.08
C ASP A 40 14.17 1.40 -10.94
N TYR A 41 14.29 1.85 -9.70
CA TYR A 41 14.88 3.15 -9.36
C TYR A 41 16.32 3.36 -9.89
N THR A 42 17.07 2.27 -10.14
CA THR A 42 18.42 2.34 -10.72
C THR A 42 18.43 2.46 -12.24
N LYS A 43 17.29 2.83 -12.83
CA LYS A 43 17.07 3.05 -14.26
C LYS A 43 17.19 1.80 -15.13
N ASN A 44 16.91 0.63 -14.57
CA ASN A 44 16.89 -0.61 -15.36
C ASN A 44 15.47 -0.96 -15.79
N LEU A 45 15.32 -1.20 -17.09
CA LEU A 45 14.14 -1.81 -17.70
C LEU A 45 14.32 -3.34 -17.75
N TYR A 46 13.33 -4.05 -17.26
CA TYR A 46 13.18 -5.51 -17.37
C TYR A 46 12.01 -5.82 -18.29
N TYR A 47 12.21 -6.71 -19.24
CA TYR A 47 11.19 -7.06 -20.24
C TYR A 47 11.49 -8.45 -20.83
N PHE A 48 10.51 -9.07 -21.46
CA PHE A 48 10.70 -10.32 -22.18
C PHE A 48 10.95 -10.06 -23.67
N ASP A 49 11.98 -10.72 -24.20
CA ASP A 49 12.20 -10.89 -25.64
C ASP A 49 12.05 -12.38 -25.94
N GLY A 50 10.92 -12.73 -26.57
CA GLY A 50 10.41 -14.09 -26.57
C GLY A 50 10.24 -14.63 -25.14
N ASP A 51 10.84 -15.78 -24.87
CA ASP A 51 10.78 -16.42 -23.54
C ASP A 51 11.84 -15.94 -22.55
N ARG A 52 12.81 -15.12 -23.00
CA ARG A 52 13.98 -14.74 -22.19
C ARG A 52 13.77 -13.38 -21.55
N LEU A 53 13.91 -13.34 -20.22
CA LEU A 53 13.92 -12.09 -19.47
C LEU A 53 15.23 -11.34 -19.75
N LYS A 54 15.11 -10.17 -20.37
CA LYS A 54 16.22 -9.26 -20.65
C LYS A 54 16.20 -8.08 -19.70
N LYS A 55 17.36 -7.42 -19.62
CA LYS A 55 17.60 -6.23 -18.82
C LYS A 55 18.35 -5.20 -19.67
N SER A 56 17.83 -3.99 -19.73
CA SER A 56 18.48 -2.84 -20.37
C SER A 56 18.59 -1.69 -19.37
N ARG A 57 19.79 -1.11 -19.24
CA ARG A 57 19.96 0.13 -18.46
C ARG A 57 19.64 1.30 -19.38
N LEU A 58 18.67 2.13 -19.00
CA LEU A 58 18.31 3.31 -19.75
C LEU A 58 19.07 4.52 -19.23
N ASP A 59 19.46 5.41 -20.13
CA ASP A 59 19.95 6.74 -19.77
C ASP A 59 18.85 7.78 -19.96
N PHE A 60 18.73 8.66 -18.97
CA PHE A 60 17.68 9.67 -18.88
C PHE A 60 18.32 11.05 -18.85
N GLN A 61 18.07 11.80 -19.91
CA GLN A 61 18.53 13.17 -20.06
C GLN A 61 17.29 14.07 -20.05
N PHE A 62 17.04 14.68 -18.91
CA PHE A 62 15.98 15.67 -18.80
C PHE A 62 16.42 17.00 -19.42
N ASN A 63 15.48 17.75 -19.98
CA ASN A 63 15.74 19.13 -20.39
C ASN A 63 15.96 20.03 -19.15
N THR A 64 16.44 21.26 -19.37
CA THR A 64 16.77 22.22 -18.30
C THR A 64 15.63 22.44 -17.32
N ASP A 65 14.40 22.49 -17.83
CA ASP A 65 13.19 22.72 -17.02
C ASP A 65 12.54 21.43 -16.50
N VAL A 66 13.08 20.26 -16.87
CA VAL A 66 12.59 18.90 -16.55
C VAL A 66 11.15 18.63 -16.99
N THR A 67 10.65 19.43 -17.93
CA THR A 67 9.37 19.23 -18.60
C THR A 67 9.42 18.15 -19.68
N GLY A 68 10.61 17.81 -20.17
CA GLY A 68 10.86 16.82 -21.21
C GLY A 68 11.98 15.86 -20.85
N LEU A 69 11.93 14.66 -21.44
CA LEU A 69 12.88 13.58 -21.20
C LEU A 69 13.31 12.95 -22.51
N LYS A 70 14.63 12.90 -22.74
CA LYS A 70 15.24 12.07 -23.77
C LYS A 70 15.72 10.78 -23.13
N VAL A 71 15.29 9.65 -23.69
CA VAL A 71 15.65 8.31 -23.24
C VAL A 71 16.55 7.67 -24.29
N THR A 72 17.70 7.12 -23.87
CA THR A 72 18.57 6.33 -24.74
C THR A 72 18.81 4.93 -24.15
N GLY A 73 19.24 3.98 -24.99
CA GLY A 73 19.44 2.58 -24.59
C GLY A 73 18.16 1.72 -24.61
N LEU A 74 17.10 2.20 -25.27
CA LEU A 74 15.90 1.40 -25.48
C LEU A 74 16.22 0.22 -26.40
N PRO A 75 15.83 -1.02 -26.04
CA PRO A 75 16.18 -2.22 -26.80
C PRO A 75 15.33 -2.44 -28.06
N PHE A 76 14.43 -1.50 -28.38
CA PHE A 76 13.31 -1.71 -29.29
C PHE A 76 13.52 -1.20 -30.71
N ASP A 77 14.74 -0.75 -31.04
CA ASP A 77 15.08 -0.25 -32.38
C ASP A 77 15.03 -1.34 -33.47
N LYS A 78 14.90 -2.61 -33.11
CA LYS A 78 14.72 -3.74 -34.03
C LYS A 78 13.27 -4.18 -34.04
N LYS A 79 12.59 -4.04 -35.19
CA LYS A 79 11.17 -4.38 -35.49
C LYS A 79 10.66 -5.78 -35.09
N HIS A 80 11.47 -6.64 -34.46
CA HIS A 80 11.15 -8.05 -34.19
C HIS A 80 11.41 -8.52 -32.75
N ALA A 81 11.80 -7.66 -31.80
CA ALA A 81 12.26 -8.12 -30.48
C ALA A 81 11.21 -8.08 -29.35
N ALA A 82 10.13 -7.32 -29.48
CA ALA A 82 9.11 -7.20 -28.42
C ALA A 82 7.71 -6.96 -29.02
N CYS A 83 6.66 -7.48 -28.37
CA CYS A 83 5.29 -7.20 -28.78
C CYS A 83 4.91 -5.73 -28.54
N ASP A 84 3.95 -5.22 -29.30
CA ASP A 84 3.53 -3.81 -29.25
C ASP A 84 3.07 -3.37 -27.86
N PHE A 85 2.44 -4.27 -27.10
CA PHE A 85 2.03 -3.98 -25.73
C PHE A 85 3.21 -3.82 -24.77
N THR A 86 4.35 -4.50 -24.98
CA THR A 86 5.58 -4.27 -24.21
C THR A 86 6.19 -2.92 -24.51
N LEU A 87 6.11 -2.46 -25.77
CA LEU A 87 6.53 -1.11 -26.15
C LEU A 87 5.66 -0.06 -25.47
N TYR A 88 4.35 -0.24 -25.56
CA TYR A 88 3.37 0.63 -24.95
C TYR A 88 3.49 0.68 -23.42
N SER A 89 3.67 -0.49 -22.78
CA SER A 89 3.88 -0.57 -21.33
C SER A 89 5.16 0.13 -20.91
N THR A 90 6.24 0.01 -21.69
CA THR A 90 7.48 0.76 -21.44
C THR A 90 7.24 2.27 -21.54
N HIS A 91 6.48 2.72 -22.55
CA HIS A 91 6.16 4.15 -22.69
C HIS A 91 5.34 4.68 -21.51
N ILE A 92 4.36 3.90 -21.02
CA ILE A 92 3.61 4.19 -19.80
C ILE A 92 4.55 4.38 -18.60
N LEU A 93 5.48 3.45 -18.38
CA LEU A 93 6.42 3.54 -17.26
C LEU A 93 7.33 4.76 -17.36
N ILE A 94 7.80 5.10 -18.57
CA ILE A 94 8.61 6.31 -18.83
C ILE A 94 7.81 7.58 -18.54
N ASN A 95 6.55 7.66 -18.99
CA ASN A 95 5.68 8.81 -18.72
C ASN A 95 5.43 8.98 -17.21
N LYS A 96 5.24 7.87 -16.48
CA LYS A 96 5.12 7.91 -15.02
C LYS A 96 6.39 8.47 -14.36
N ILE A 97 7.57 8.02 -14.79
CA ILE A 97 8.87 8.51 -14.25
C ILE A 97 9.07 9.99 -14.55
N LEU A 98 8.79 10.43 -15.79
CA LEU A 98 8.87 11.84 -16.16
C LEU A 98 7.95 12.69 -15.26
N SER A 99 6.71 12.25 -15.09
CA SER A 99 5.70 12.94 -14.28
C SER A 99 6.12 13.00 -12.80
N GLN A 100 6.65 11.91 -12.27
CA GLN A 100 7.21 11.89 -10.91
C GLN A 100 8.40 12.82 -10.75
N ASN A 101 9.34 12.87 -11.69
CA ASN A 101 10.50 13.76 -11.60
C ASN A 101 10.15 15.26 -11.77
N LYS A 102 9.07 15.55 -12.51
CA LYS A 102 8.51 16.91 -12.61
C LYS A 102 7.92 17.39 -11.29
N ILE A 103 7.17 16.50 -10.61
CA ILE A 103 6.39 16.84 -9.42
C ILE A 103 7.25 16.71 -8.14
N LEU A 104 8.05 15.66 -8.07
CA LEU A 104 8.92 15.34 -6.94
C LEU A 104 10.37 15.33 -7.44
N GLN A 105 11.26 16.05 -6.77
CA GLN A 105 12.69 15.80 -6.96
C GLN A 105 12.99 14.38 -6.46
N ALA A 106 13.34 13.47 -7.39
CA ALA A 106 13.52 12.04 -7.09
C ALA A 106 14.76 11.71 -6.25
N ASP A 107 15.54 12.73 -5.86
CA ASP A 107 16.79 12.57 -5.09
C ASP A 107 16.54 12.31 -3.59
N GLY A 108 15.28 12.32 -3.13
CA GLY A 108 14.90 12.04 -1.74
C GLY A 108 14.61 10.57 -1.46
N THR A 109 15.13 10.04 -0.34
CA THR A 109 15.12 8.61 0.03
C THR A 109 13.73 7.97 0.17
N PHE A 110 12.70 8.73 0.54
CA PHE A 110 11.37 8.18 0.83
C PHE A 110 10.65 7.66 -0.43
N TYR A 111 10.91 8.29 -1.58
CA TYR A 111 10.34 7.92 -2.88
C TYR A 111 11.38 7.41 -3.87
N SER A 112 12.68 7.55 -3.59
CA SER A 112 13.73 7.16 -4.53
C SER A 112 13.77 5.65 -4.74
N ASP A 113 13.41 4.85 -3.74
CA ASP A 113 13.50 3.39 -3.81
C ASP A 113 12.15 2.79 -4.19
N TYR A 114 11.93 2.70 -5.50
CA TYR A 114 10.70 2.19 -6.10
C TYR A 114 10.96 1.14 -7.18
N VAL A 115 9.92 0.37 -7.46
CA VAL A 115 9.78 -0.41 -8.68
C VAL A 115 8.40 -0.21 -9.27
N PHE A 116 8.34 0.01 -10.58
CA PHE A 116 7.10 0.04 -11.34
C PHE A 116 6.96 -1.21 -12.17
N PHE A 117 5.78 -1.81 -12.15
CA PHE A 117 5.44 -2.95 -12.97
C PHE A 117 4.25 -2.60 -13.85
N ALA A 118 4.32 -2.93 -15.13
CA ALA A 118 3.18 -2.85 -16.02
C ALA A 118 2.72 -4.28 -16.36
N LEU A 119 1.46 -4.58 -16.08
CA LEU A 119 0.86 -5.88 -16.37
C LEU A 119 0.39 -5.94 -17.82
N LYS A 120 0.19 -7.16 -18.30
CA LYS A 120 -0.64 -7.42 -19.47
C LYS A 120 -2.05 -6.84 -19.25
N PRO A 121 -2.74 -6.40 -20.32
CA PRO A 121 -4.07 -5.77 -20.21
C PRO A 121 -5.15 -6.72 -19.68
N PHE A 122 -6.18 -6.14 -19.10
CA PHE A 122 -7.42 -6.79 -18.69
C PHE A 122 -8.56 -6.22 -19.53
N PHE A 123 -9.47 -7.09 -19.95
CA PHE A 123 -10.67 -6.69 -20.69
C PHE A 123 -11.88 -6.95 -19.82
N LEU A 124 -12.63 -5.89 -19.51
CA LEU A 124 -13.75 -5.94 -18.57
C LEU A 124 -15.06 -5.59 -19.27
N GLY A 125 -16.11 -6.35 -18.98
CA GLY A 125 -17.44 -6.11 -19.55
C GLY A 125 -17.79 -7.08 -20.69
N SER A 126 -18.92 -6.83 -21.34
CA SER A 126 -19.40 -7.58 -22.51
C SER A 126 -18.74 -7.07 -23.79
N ASP A 127 -18.75 -7.87 -24.85
CA ASP A 127 -18.11 -7.55 -26.13
C ASP A 127 -18.51 -6.17 -26.69
N ASP A 128 -19.78 -5.77 -26.53
CA ASP A 128 -20.29 -4.47 -27.01
C ASP A 128 -19.82 -3.25 -26.20
N ASN A 129 -19.35 -3.43 -24.96
CA ASN A 129 -18.94 -2.36 -24.03
C ASN A 129 -17.67 -2.76 -23.26
N GLN A 130 -16.70 -3.34 -23.97
CA GLN A 130 -15.49 -3.86 -23.37
C GLN A 130 -14.51 -2.72 -23.02
N LYS A 131 -14.14 -2.63 -21.75
CA LYS A 131 -13.11 -1.72 -21.24
C LYS A 131 -11.75 -2.39 -21.26
N ILE A 132 -10.74 -1.66 -21.71
CA ILE A 132 -9.37 -2.17 -21.77
C ILE A 132 -8.54 -1.42 -20.76
N ILE A 133 -8.06 -2.17 -19.78
CA ILE A 133 -7.37 -1.61 -18.64
C ILE A 133 -5.98 -2.21 -18.56
N ILE A 134 -4.97 -1.35 -18.46
CA ILE A 134 -3.60 -1.76 -18.16
C ILE A 134 -3.31 -1.45 -16.69
N PRO A 135 -3.18 -2.46 -15.82
CA PRO A 135 -2.75 -2.24 -14.45
C PRO A 135 -1.26 -1.86 -14.41
N VAL A 136 -0.96 -0.77 -13.71
CA VAL A 136 0.41 -0.32 -13.41
C VAL A 136 0.59 -0.29 -11.91
N ILE A 137 1.49 -1.12 -11.39
CA ILE A 137 1.79 -1.18 -9.97
C ILE A 137 3.00 -0.30 -9.69
N SER A 138 2.92 0.48 -8.61
CA SER A 138 4.06 1.09 -7.95
C SER A 138 4.25 0.48 -6.58
N ILE A 139 5.47 0.03 -6.29
CA ILE A 139 5.85 -0.52 -4.99
C ILE A 139 7.03 0.28 -4.46
N TYR A 140 6.87 0.78 -3.23
CA TYR A 140 7.87 1.56 -2.52
C TYR A 140 8.42 0.75 -1.33
N GLU A 141 9.69 0.93 -0.97
CA GLU A 141 10.32 0.17 0.14
C GLU A 141 9.61 0.37 1.50
N ASN A 142 9.01 1.54 1.70
CA ASN A 142 8.24 1.91 2.90
C ASN A 142 6.93 1.11 3.09
N GLY A 143 6.65 0.18 2.19
CA GLY A 143 5.48 -0.70 2.24
C GLY A 143 4.24 -0.14 1.55
N ILE A 144 4.27 1.06 0.97
CA ILE A 144 3.13 1.55 0.20
C ILE A 144 3.14 0.90 -1.19
N ALA A 145 1.98 0.39 -1.61
CA ALA A 145 1.76 -0.10 -2.97
C ALA A 145 0.57 0.64 -3.60
N GLN A 146 0.68 0.98 -4.88
CA GLN A 146 -0.39 1.62 -5.65
C GLN A 146 -0.64 0.85 -6.93
N VAL A 147 -1.90 0.54 -7.22
CA VAL A 147 -2.32 -0.02 -8.51
C VAL A 147 -3.10 1.03 -9.26
N ASN A 148 -2.57 1.47 -10.39
CA ASN A 148 -3.22 2.40 -11.30
C ASN A 148 -3.79 1.61 -12.48
N PHE A 149 -5.11 1.57 -12.58
CA PHE A 149 -5.83 1.01 -13.72
C PHE A 149 -5.95 2.08 -14.81
N ILE A 150 -5.10 1.98 -15.82
CA ILE A 150 -5.06 2.88 -16.97
C ILE A 150 -6.10 2.43 -17.99
N ASP A 151 -7.20 3.14 -18.09
CA ASP A 151 -8.21 2.94 -19.14
C ASP A 151 -7.69 3.55 -20.45
N LEU A 152 -7.67 2.73 -21.50
CA LEU A 152 -7.18 3.13 -22.82
C LEU A 152 -8.25 3.84 -23.65
N ASN A 153 -9.51 3.75 -23.25
CA ASN A 153 -10.63 4.33 -23.98
C ASN A 153 -10.92 5.77 -23.51
N ASP A 154 -11.25 6.63 -24.47
CA ASP A 154 -11.90 7.91 -24.21
C ASP A 154 -13.38 7.78 -24.57
N TYR A 155 -14.24 8.34 -23.72
CA TYR A 155 -15.69 8.17 -23.77
C TYR A 155 -16.39 9.47 -24.15
N SER A 156 -17.45 9.34 -24.96
CA SER A 156 -18.36 10.41 -25.35
C SER A 156 -19.77 10.02 -24.93
N ASN A 157 -20.26 10.61 -23.85
CA ASN A 157 -21.48 10.19 -23.16
C ASN A 157 -22.20 11.38 -22.54
N THR A 158 -23.48 11.17 -22.20
CA THR A 158 -24.15 12.10 -21.28
C THR A 158 -23.45 12.10 -19.92
N LEU A 159 -23.51 13.22 -19.19
CA LEU A 159 -22.87 13.32 -17.87
C LEU A 159 -23.29 12.21 -16.90
N ASN A 160 -24.57 11.82 -16.92
CA ASN A 160 -25.11 10.79 -16.05
C ASN A 160 -24.52 9.40 -16.37
N GLU A 161 -24.52 9.02 -17.64
CA GLU A 161 -23.90 7.76 -18.10
C GLU A 161 -22.40 7.76 -17.80
N PHE A 162 -21.70 8.87 -18.03
CA PHE A 162 -20.28 8.97 -17.72
C PHE A 162 -20.00 8.75 -16.23
N ILE A 163 -20.81 9.34 -15.34
CA ILE A 163 -20.67 9.12 -13.89
C ILE A 163 -20.99 7.67 -13.52
N ARG A 164 -22.10 7.12 -14.01
CA ARG A 164 -22.55 5.76 -13.68
C ARG A 164 -21.58 4.68 -14.17
N ASP A 165 -21.17 4.77 -15.44
CA ASP A 165 -20.51 3.69 -16.16
C ASP A 165 -18.97 3.81 -16.15
N ASN A 166 -18.43 5.02 -15.91
CA ASN A 166 -16.98 5.25 -15.86
C ASN A 166 -16.49 5.64 -14.45
N VAL A 167 -17.07 6.67 -13.83
CA VAL A 167 -16.61 7.16 -12.51
C VAL A 167 -16.96 6.19 -11.38
N ASN A 168 -18.17 5.63 -11.41
CA ASN A 168 -18.67 4.68 -10.43
C ASN A 168 -18.46 3.22 -10.86
N TYR A 169 -17.63 2.99 -11.88
CA TYR A 169 -17.33 1.64 -12.36
C TYR A 169 -16.85 0.67 -11.26
N PRO A 170 -16.06 1.07 -10.25
CA PRO A 170 -15.71 0.19 -9.13
C PRO A 170 -16.91 -0.40 -8.36
N PHE A 171 -18.06 0.28 -8.39
CA PHE A 171 -19.30 -0.17 -7.75
C PHE A 171 -20.15 -1.04 -8.67
N THR A 172 -19.88 -1.03 -9.98
CA THR A 172 -20.50 -1.94 -10.96
C THR A 172 -19.63 -3.18 -11.08
N ARG A 173 -20.16 -4.36 -10.74
CA ARG A 173 -19.42 -5.61 -10.92
C ARG A 173 -19.45 -5.99 -12.41
N PRO A 174 -18.28 -6.18 -13.07
CA PRO A 174 -18.27 -6.64 -14.45
C PRO A 174 -18.87 -8.05 -14.54
N HIS A 175 -19.54 -8.34 -15.66
CA HIS A 175 -20.07 -9.67 -15.92
C HIS A 175 -19.01 -10.65 -16.43
N SER A 176 -17.95 -10.12 -17.04
CA SER A 176 -16.83 -10.88 -17.60
C SER A 176 -15.53 -10.16 -17.32
N ILE A 177 -14.48 -10.94 -17.01
CA ILE A 177 -13.12 -10.42 -16.85
C ILE A 177 -12.17 -11.33 -17.60
N ILE A 178 -11.75 -10.88 -18.77
CA ILE A 178 -10.76 -11.55 -19.60
C ILE A 178 -9.38 -11.06 -19.18
N CYS A 179 -8.54 -11.99 -18.74
CA CYS A 179 -7.20 -11.69 -18.26
C CYS A 179 -6.18 -12.70 -18.83
N PRO A 180 -4.88 -12.42 -18.70
CA PRO A 180 -3.85 -13.39 -19.05
C PRO A 180 -4.02 -14.69 -18.27
N ILE A 181 -3.80 -15.83 -18.92
CA ILE A 181 -3.91 -17.14 -18.27
C ILE A 181 -2.94 -17.27 -17.08
N GLU A 182 -1.76 -16.65 -17.17
CA GLU A 182 -0.78 -16.69 -16.08
C GLU A 182 -1.28 -15.97 -14.83
N TYR A 183 -2.09 -14.92 -14.97
CA TYR A 183 -2.74 -14.26 -13.84
C TYR A 183 -3.76 -15.19 -13.19
N ALA A 184 -4.67 -15.78 -13.98
CA ALA A 184 -5.74 -16.63 -13.46
C ALA A 184 -5.18 -17.88 -12.74
N VAL A 185 -4.17 -18.53 -13.32
CA VAL A 185 -3.53 -19.71 -12.72
C VAL A 185 -2.74 -19.34 -11.45
N THR A 186 -2.00 -18.23 -11.48
CA THR A 186 -1.25 -17.78 -10.30
C THR A 186 -2.21 -17.39 -9.17
N TYR A 187 -3.31 -16.70 -9.49
CA TYR A 187 -4.38 -16.39 -8.55
C TYR A 187 -4.93 -17.65 -7.87
N LEU A 188 -5.35 -18.67 -8.63
CA LEU A 188 -5.85 -19.92 -8.04
C LEU A 188 -4.82 -20.60 -7.15
N SER A 189 -3.55 -20.56 -7.57
CA SER A 189 -2.47 -21.14 -6.77
C SER A 189 -2.24 -20.39 -5.45
N PHE A 190 -2.44 -19.07 -5.46
CA PHE A 190 -2.30 -18.21 -4.30
C PHE A 190 -3.49 -18.37 -3.36
N ASP A 191 -4.72 -18.34 -3.89
CA ASP A 191 -5.96 -18.57 -3.15
C ASP A 191 -5.92 -19.91 -2.40
N ASN A 192 -5.50 -20.98 -3.09
CA ASN A 192 -5.32 -22.28 -2.46
C ASN A 192 -4.30 -22.22 -1.29
N LYS A 193 -3.19 -21.46 -1.42
CA LYS A 193 -2.18 -21.32 -0.35
C LYS A 193 -2.69 -20.60 0.90
N ILE A 194 -3.73 -19.79 0.80
CA ILE A 194 -4.36 -19.15 1.96
C ILE A 194 -4.91 -20.22 2.92
N SER A 195 -5.38 -21.34 2.38
CA SER A 195 -5.95 -22.42 3.18
C SER A 195 -4.90 -23.31 3.87
N PRO A 196 -5.20 -23.89 5.06
CA PRO A 196 -4.36 -24.88 5.72
C PRO A 196 -4.06 -26.10 4.85
N LEU A 197 -2.93 -26.78 5.06
CA LEU A 197 -2.50 -27.94 4.26
C LEU A 197 -3.57 -29.02 4.10
N PHE A 198 -4.27 -29.37 5.19
CA PHE A 198 -5.32 -30.38 5.15
C PHE A 198 -6.47 -30.00 4.19
N ARG A 199 -6.89 -28.73 4.22
CA ARG A 199 -7.95 -28.22 3.34
C ARG A 199 -7.49 -28.22 1.87
N ARG A 200 -6.24 -27.83 1.61
CA ARG A 200 -5.65 -27.87 0.26
C ARG A 200 -5.62 -29.27 -0.33
N LEU A 201 -5.42 -30.30 0.50
CA LEU A 201 -5.45 -31.70 0.08
C LEU A 201 -6.88 -32.15 -0.28
N LEU A 202 -7.88 -31.74 0.51
CA LEU A 202 -9.29 -32.03 0.23
C LEU A 202 -9.75 -31.37 -1.07
N ASP A 203 -9.40 -30.10 -1.26
CA ASP A 203 -9.84 -29.31 -2.42
C ASP A 203 -8.93 -29.50 -3.66
N TYR A 204 -7.90 -30.36 -3.58
CA TYR A 204 -6.91 -30.53 -4.65
C TYR A 204 -7.54 -30.90 -6.00
N ARG A 205 -8.53 -31.80 -5.99
CA ARG A 205 -9.23 -32.23 -7.22
C ARG A 205 -10.00 -31.06 -7.84
N TYR A 206 -10.71 -30.30 -7.02
CA TYR A 206 -11.45 -29.11 -7.45
C TYR A 206 -10.51 -28.08 -8.07
N TYR A 207 -9.44 -27.67 -7.37
CA TYR A 207 -8.49 -26.70 -7.91
C TYR A 207 -7.81 -27.17 -9.20
N ARG A 208 -7.50 -28.47 -9.31
CA ARG A 208 -6.94 -29.05 -10.52
C ARG A 208 -7.91 -29.00 -11.70
N GLU A 209 -9.20 -29.24 -11.45
CA GLU A 209 -10.26 -29.16 -12.45
C GLU A 209 -10.46 -27.73 -12.93
N VAL A 210 -10.61 -26.76 -12.02
CA VAL A 210 -10.75 -25.34 -12.38
C VAL A 210 -9.53 -24.86 -13.17
N LYS A 211 -8.31 -25.21 -12.73
CA LYS A 211 -7.08 -24.88 -13.48
C LYS A 211 -7.09 -25.48 -14.89
N ARG A 212 -7.53 -26.72 -15.05
CA ARG A 212 -7.64 -27.37 -16.36
C ARG A 212 -8.66 -26.67 -17.24
N THR A 213 -9.81 -26.30 -16.69
CA THR A 213 -10.85 -25.54 -17.40
C THR A 213 -10.31 -24.21 -17.90
N LEU A 214 -9.59 -23.45 -17.06
CA LEU A 214 -8.97 -22.19 -17.48
C LEU A 214 -7.97 -22.39 -18.63
N LEU A 215 -7.10 -23.39 -18.54
CA LEU A 215 -6.10 -23.65 -19.57
C LEU A 215 -6.75 -24.07 -20.90
N ASN A 216 -7.75 -24.95 -20.84
CA ASN A 216 -8.45 -25.46 -22.02
C ASN A 216 -9.29 -24.40 -22.75
N ASN A 217 -9.77 -23.37 -22.03
CA ASN A 217 -10.55 -22.27 -22.59
C ASN A 217 -9.70 -21.00 -22.75
N SER A 218 -8.36 -21.12 -22.71
CA SER A 218 -7.47 -20.00 -22.94
C SER A 218 -7.13 -19.89 -24.42
N GLU A 219 -7.29 -18.70 -24.98
CA GLU A 219 -7.12 -18.45 -26.42
C GLU A 219 -6.21 -17.22 -26.64
N PRO A 220 -5.44 -17.18 -27.73
CA PRO A 220 -4.74 -15.95 -28.11
C PRO A 220 -5.79 -14.85 -28.37
N LEU A 221 -5.51 -13.65 -27.87
CA LEU A 221 -6.40 -12.51 -28.05
C LEU A 221 -5.74 -11.48 -28.97
N GLU A 222 -6.49 -11.00 -29.95
CA GLU A 222 -6.09 -9.90 -30.82
C GLU A 222 -6.91 -8.66 -30.46
N TYR A 223 -6.27 -7.50 -30.45
CA TYR A 223 -6.94 -6.23 -30.24
C TYR A 223 -6.62 -5.26 -31.37
N GLY A 224 -7.60 -5.00 -32.23
CA GLY A 224 -7.38 -4.30 -33.50
C GLY A 224 -6.38 -5.09 -34.36
N GLU A 225 -5.37 -4.41 -34.87
CA GLU A 225 -4.28 -5.03 -35.67
C GLU A 225 -3.13 -5.56 -34.80
N ARG A 226 -3.23 -5.47 -33.46
CA ARG A 226 -2.14 -5.82 -32.55
C ARG A 226 -2.41 -7.16 -31.87
N SER A 227 -1.48 -8.09 -32.03
CA SER A 227 -1.51 -9.35 -31.29
C SER A 227 -0.99 -9.16 -29.87
N LEU A 228 -1.74 -9.69 -28.90
CA LEU A 228 -1.29 -9.76 -27.51
C LEU A 228 -0.38 -10.96 -27.32
N ASN A 229 0.66 -10.81 -26.50
CA ASN A 229 1.53 -11.93 -26.18
C ASN A 229 0.88 -12.84 -25.11
N GLY A 230 0.61 -14.08 -25.50
CA GLY A 230 0.08 -15.14 -24.64
C GLY A 230 -1.43 -15.32 -24.73
N ASN A 231 -1.92 -16.34 -24.03
CA ASN A 231 -3.35 -16.69 -24.04
C ASN A 231 -4.11 -15.93 -22.95
N TYR A 232 -5.37 -15.65 -23.23
CA TYR A 232 -6.32 -14.98 -22.35
C TYR A 232 -7.51 -15.88 -22.07
N VAL A 233 -8.16 -15.67 -20.92
CA VAL A 233 -9.31 -16.45 -20.51
C VAL A 233 -10.26 -15.57 -19.69
N ASP A 234 -11.57 -15.77 -19.83
CA ASP A 234 -12.57 -15.20 -18.93
C ASP A 234 -12.51 -15.90 -17.57
N TYR A 235 -11.65 -15.40 -16.68
CA TYR A 235 -11.42 -16.08 -15.42
C TYR A 235 -12.66 -16.05 -14.53
N MET A 236 -13.48 -15.00 -14.60
CA MET A 236 -14.70 -14.87 -13.79
C MET A 236 -15.69 -15.98 -14.14
N LYS A 237 -15.92 -16.20 -15.44
CA LYS A 237 -16.81 -17.26 -15.95
C LYS A 237 -16.32 -18.65 -15.55
N PHE A 238 -15.04 -18.94 -15.74
CA PHE A 238 -14.51 -20.31 -15.57
C PHE A 238 -14.03 -20.66 -14.16
N SER A 239 -13.79 -19.67 -13.28
CA SER A 239 -13.45 -19.90 -11.88
C SER A 239 -14.59 -19.62 -10.89
N ASN A 240 -15.73 -19.11 -11.37
CA ASN A 240 -16.89 -18.72 -10.54
C ASN A 240 -16.55 -17.68 -9.46
N VAL A 241 -15.59 -16.80 -9.76
CA VAL A 241 -15.13 -15.74 -8.86
C VAL A 241 -15.80 -14.42 -9.24
N LYS A 242 -16.29 -13.67 -8.25
CA LYS A 242 -16.96 -12.38 -8.46
C LYS A 242 -16.09 -11.23 -7.95
N HIS A 243 -15.09 -10.83 -8.73
CA HIS A 243 -14.20 -9.73 -8.39
C HIS A 243 -14.64 -8.41 -9.01
N GLY A 244 -14.55 -7.33 -8.22
CA GLY A 244 -14.52 -5.96 -8.74
C GLY A 244 -13.10 -5.46 -9.00
N LEU A 245 -12.96 -4.21 -9.43
CA LEU A 245 -11.64 -3.58 -9.62
C LEU A 245 -10.80 -3.57 -8.33
N GLY A 246 -11.41 -3.31 -7.17
CA GLY A 246 -10.72 -3.34 -5.89
C GLY A 246 -10.16 -4.72 -5.57
N ASP A 247 -10.92 -5.80 -5.82
CA ASP A 247 -10.47 -7.17 -5.59
C ASP A 247 -9.32 -7.54 -6.52
N ILE A 248 -9.39 -7.11 -7.79
CA ILE A 248 -8.30 -7.28 -8.76
C ILE A 248 -7.05 -6.54 -8.27
N ALA A 249 -7.16 -5.28 -7.83
CA ALA A 249 -6.01 -4.51 -7.34
C ALA A 249 -5.33 -5.20 -6.14
N ARG A 250 -6.14 -5.61 -5.16
CA ARG A 250 -5.63 -6.32 -3.98
C ARG A 250 -4.97 -7.64 -4.35
N THR A 251 -5.58 -8.39 -5.25
CA THR A 251 -5.04 -9.65 -5.74
C THR A 251 -3.72 -9.44 -6.46
N ILE A 252 -3.62 -8.46 -7.34
CA ILE A 252 -2.38 -8.11 -8.05
C ILE A 252 -1.25 -7.83 -7.06
N VAL A 253 -1.50 -7.00 -6.03
CA VAL A 253 -0.50 -6.69 -5.00
C VAL A 253 -0.13 -7.93 -4.19
N ALA A 254 -1.14 -8.72 -3.77
CA ALA A 254 -0.92 -9.97 -3.04
C ALA A 254 -0.06 -10.96 -3.85
N LEU A 255 -0.31 -11.08 -5.15
CA LEU A 255 0.48 -11.92 -6.05
C LEU A 255 1.94 -11.46 -6.10
N VAL A 256 2.20 -10.17 -6.27
CA VAL A 256 3.57 -9.63 -6.21
C VAL A 256 4.22 -9.98 -4.88
N TYR A 257 3.57 -9.66 -3.76
CA TYR A 257 4.13 -9.93 -2.44
C TYR A 257 4.31 -11.42 -2.14
N SER A 258 3.50 -12.31 -2.75
CA SER A 258 3.66 -13.76 -2.62
C SER A 258 4.95 -14.29 -3.26
N HIS A 259 5.50 -13.57 -4.25
CA HIS A 259 6.81 -13.86 -4.85
C HIS A 259 7.97 -13.25 -4.06
N ILE A 260 7.70 -12.27 -3.20
CA ILE A 260 8.71 -11.52 -2.44
C ILE A 260 8.90 -12.11 -1.04
N ILE A 261 7.79 -12.35 -0.35
CA ILE A 261 7.75 -12.79 1.04
C ILE A 261 8.00 -14.30 1.11
N LYS A 262 9.02 -14.70 1.85
CA LYS A 262 9.26 -16.12 2.16
C LYS A 262 8.15 -16.64 3.07
N ILE A 263 7.58 -17.78 2.67
CA ILE A 263 6.57 -18.50 3.45
C ILE A 263 7.29 -19.30 4.54
N SER A 264 6.93 -19.08 5.80
CA SER A 264 7.42 -19.87 6.93
C SER A 264 6.83 -21.29 6.95
N PRO A 265 7.49 -22.28 7.58
CA PRO A 265 6.92 -23.63 7.72
C PRO A 265 5.55 -23.62 8.41
N ARG A 266 5.32 -22.69 9.33
CA ARG A 266 4.04 -22.51 10.02
C ARG A 266 2.95 -22.01 9.06
N GLU A 267 3.23 -20.97 8.28
CA GLU A 267 2.30 -20.48 7.24
C GLU A 267 2.05 -21.55 6.17
N PHE A 268 3.07 -22.35 5.85
CA PHE A 268 2.85 -23.49 4.97
C PHE A 268 1.88 -24.51 5.57
N LEU A 269 1.93 -24.83 6.86
CA LEU A 269 1.03 -25.81 7.47
C LEU A 269 -0.38 -25.23 7.73
N LEU A 270 -0.45 -24.04 8.32
CA LEU A 270 -1.69 -23.42 8.81
C LEU A 270 -2.39 -22.53 7.77
N GLY A 271 -1.76 -22.25 6.64
CA GLY A 271 -2.24 -21.29 5.66
C GLY A 271 -1.56 -19.93 5.80
N LEU A 272 -1.62 -19.13 4.73
CA LEU A 272 -1.07 -17.77 4.72
C LEU A 272 -1.90 -16.83 5.60
N ASP A 273 -1.23 -15.93 6.32
CA ASP A 273 -1.90 -14.83 7.01
C ASP A 273 -2.45 -13.82 5.99
N VAL A 274 -3.76 -13.84 5.79
CA VAL A 274 -4.47 -12.96 4.85
C VAL A 274 -4.17 -11.49 5.12
N ASN A 275 -4.04 -11.07 6.38
CA ASN A 275 -3.83 -9.66 6.72
C ASN A 275 -2.48 -9.12 6.24
N LYS A 276 -1.49 -10.01 6.06
CA LYS A 276 -0.16 -9.68 5.53
C LYS A 276 -0.17 -9.35 4.03
N TYR A 277 -1.14 -9.89 3.30
CA TYR A 277 -1.25 -9.75 1.83
C TYR A 277 -2.45 -8.87 1.41
N TYR A 278 -3.50 -8.82 2.23
CA TYR A 278 -4.78 -8.17 1.97
C TYR A 278 -5.10 -7.12 3.04
N SER A 279 -4.23 -6.13 3.19
CA SER A 279 -4.42 -5.03 4.12
C SER A 279 -5.55 -4.06 3.72
N GLY A 280 -5.74 -3.03 4.56
CA GLY A 280 -6.60 -1.89 4.25
C GLY A 280 -6.18 -1.21 2.94
N TRP A 281 -7.19 -0.80 2.18
CA TRP A 281 -7.01 -0.18 0.87
C TRP A 281 -7.98 0.96 0.68
N GLN A 282 -7.63 1.89 -0.20
CA GLN A 282 -8.49 3.00 -0.61
C GLN A 282 -8.48 3.11 -2.13
N GLY A 283 -9.67 3.21 -2.72
CA GLY A 283 -9.86 3.40 -4.15
C GLY A 283 -10.25 4.83 -4.47
N LYS A 284 -9.70 5.37 -5.54
CA LYS A 284 -9.97 6.74 -6.01
C LYS A 284 -10.07 6.79 -7.53
N PRO A 285 -11.19 7.26 -8.09
CA PRO A 285 -11.28 7.61 -9.50
C PRO A 285 -10.55 8.93 -9.77
N ASN A 286 -9.75 8.95 -10.82
CA ASN A 286 -9.08 10.13 -11.37
C ASN A 286 -9.74 10.45 -12.70
N ILE A 287 -10.54 11.50 -12.71
CA ILE A 287 -11.38 11.88 -13.84
C ILE A 287 -10.61 12.87 -14.71
N PHE A 288 -10.51 12.58 -15.99
CA PHE A 288 -9.90 13.47 -16.98
C PHE A 288 -10.96 13.86 -18.00
N ILE A 289 -11.36 15.13 -18.00
CA ILE A 289 -12.27 15.70 -18.99
C ILE A 289 -11.45 16.53 -19.97
N LEU A 290 -11.35 16.02 -21.21
CA LEU A 290 -10.59 16.69 -22.27
C LEU A 290 -11.50 17.65 -23.04
N GLU A 291 -12.73 17.20 -23.34
CA GLU A 291 -13.71 17.98 -24.09
C GLU A 291 -15.13 17.77 -23.55
N HIS A 292 -15.89 18.86 -23.44
CA HIS A 292 -17.27 18.87 -22.95
C HIS A 292 -18.05 20.06 -23.49
N ASP A 293 -19.39 20.01 -23.40
CA ASP A 293 -20.21 21.14 -23.83
C ASP A 293 -19.89 22.40 -23.00
N ASN A 294 -19.96 23.58 -23.62
CA ASN A 294 -19.74 24.87 -22.94
C ASN A 294 -18.33 25.06 -22.34
N GLN A 295 -17.33 24.33 -22.85
CA GLN A 295 -15.92 24.48 -22.46
C GLN A 295 -15.37 25.88 -22.79
N LYS A 296 -14.80 26.55 -21.79
CA LYS A 296 -14.26 27.92 -21.91
C LYS A 296 -12.76 27.93 -22.17
N THR A 297 -12.26 29.08 -22.60
CA THR A 297 -10.84 29.30 -22.97
C THR A 297 -9.91 29.51 -21.78
N LYS A 298 -10.45 29.88 -20.62
CA LYS A 298 -9.73 30.09 -19.35
C LYS A 298 -10.30 29.19 -18.27
N SER A 299 -9.46 28.66 -17.38
CA SER A 299 -9.88 27.71 -16.34
C SER A 299 -10.83 28.36 -15.33
N SER A 300 -10.57 29.60 -14.94
CA SER A 300 -11.45 30.41 -14.08
C SER A 300 -12.87 30.55 -14.63
N LEU A 301 -13.01 30.90 -15.91
CA LEU A 301 -14.31 30.98 -16.59
C LEU A 301 -14.94 29.60 -16.77
N ASN A 302 -14.13 28.58 -17.04
CA ASN A 302 -14.63 27.21 -17.24
C ASN A 302 -15.25 26.66 -15.96
N TRP A 303 -14.59 26.92 -14.81
CA TRP A 303 -15.10 26.55 -13.50
C TRP A 303 -16.42 27.25 -13.18
N LEU A 304 -16.47 28.58 -13.32
CA LEU A 304 -17.66 29.38 -13.02
C LEU A 304 -18.85 28.96 -13.88
N ALA A 305 -18.64 28.77 -15.18
CA ALA A 305 -19.71 28.42 -16.12
C ALA A 305 -20.21 26.98 -15.95
N ASN A 306 -19.36 26.06 -15.44
CA ASN A 306 -19.66 24.62 -15.41
C ASN A 306 -19.64 24.02 -13.99
N LYS A 307 -19.86 24.86 -12.96
CA LYS A 307 -19.82 24.47 -11.54
C LYS A 307 -20.69 23.25 -11.20
N ARG A 308 -21.89 23.14 -11.78
CA ARG A 308 -22.80 22.00 -11.55
C ARG A 308 -22.22 20.69 -12.06
N MET A 309 -21.62 20.69 -13.25
CA MET A 309 -20.96 19.51 -13.81
C MET A 309 -19.78 19.10 -12.94
N ILE A 310 -18.95 20.05 -12.54
CA ILE A 310 -17.78 19.82 -11.68
C ILE A 310 -18.20 19.22 -10.34
N ASN A 311 -19.22 19.80 -9.69
CA ASN A 311 -19.74 19.27 -8.43
C ASN A 311 -20.32 17.85 -8.59
N ALA A 312 -21.02 17.58 -9.69
CA ALA A 312 -21.57 16.24 -9.96
C ALA A 312 -20.46 15.19 -10.15
N LEU A 313 -19.41 15.53 -10.90
CA LEU A 313 -18.24 14.67 -11.10
C LEU A 313 -17.50 14.41 -9.78
N LEU A 314 -17.24 15.46 -9.00
CA LEU A 314 -16.50 15.35 -7.74
C LEU A 314 -17.29 14.62 -6.64
N SER A 315 -18.60 14.76 -6.64
CA SER A 315 -19.46 14.01 -5.72
C SER A 315 -19.83 12.62 -6.23
N LYS A 316 -19.52 12.32 -7.51
CA LYS A 316 -19.82 11.05 -8.17
C LYS A 316 -21.33 10.76 -8.24
N THR A 317 -22.16 11.79 -8.25
CA THR A 317 -23.61 11.68 -8.29
C THR A 317 -24.26 12.81 -9.08
N MET A 318 -25.38 12.50 -9.74
CA MET A 318 -26.20 13.50 -10.42
C MET A 318 -27.10 14.30 -9.46
N GLY A 319 -27.34 13.83 -8.23
CA GLY A 319 -28.23 14.53 -7.28
C GLY A 319 -27.77 15.97 -7.02
N LEU A 320 -26.46 16.17 -6.90
CA LEU A 320 -25.87 17.50 -6.66
C LEU A 320 -25.83 18.41 -7.89
N TYR A 321 -26.04 17.86 -9.09
CA TYR A 321 -26.31 18.66 -10.29
C TYR A 321 -27.67 19.36 -10.18
N GLN A 322 -28.64 18.72 -9.53
CA GLN A 322 -30.03 19.18 -9.39
C GLN A 322 -30.19 20.12 -8.18
N ASP A 323 -29.59 19.79 -7.04
CA ASP A 323 -29.86 20.47 -5.76
C ASP A 323 -29.06 21.77 -5.54
N ASN A 324 -28.13 22.11 -6.44
CA ASN A 324 -27.32 23.34 -6.40
C ASN A 324 -26.58 23.58 -5.06
N ILE A 325 -26.27 22.50 -4.32
CA ILE A 325 -25.60 22.57 -3.02
C ILE A 325 -24.14 23.02 -3.24
N PRO A 326 -23.67 24.08 -2.57
CA PRO A 326 -22.32 24.58 -2.73
C PRO A 326 -21.33 23.68 -1.99
N LEU A 327 -20.77 22.69 -2.68
CA LEU A 327 -19.53 22.05 -2.25
C LEU A 327 -18.36 23.00 -2.51
N ARG A 328 -17.51 23.20 -1.49
CA ARG A 328 -16.27 23.98 -1.63
C ARG A 328 -15.14 23.03 -2.00
N TYR A 329 -14.87 22.94 -3.29
CA TYR A 329 -13.63 22.37 -3.82
C TYR A 329 -12.69 23.50 -4.20
N GLU A 330 -11.43 23.35 -3.83
CA GLU A 330 -10.35 24.26 -4.21
C GLU A 330 -9.73 23.80 -5.53
N ASP A 331 -9.61 24.72 -6.47
CA ASP A 331 -8.81 24.50 -7.67
C ASP A 331 -7.34 24.76 -7.34
N TYR A 332 -6.52 23.72 -7.38
CA TYR A 332 -5.11 23.82 -7.03
C TYR A 332 -4.24 24.32 -8.18
N ARG A 333 -4.82 24.63 -9.34
CA ARG A 333 -4.06 25.12 -10.48
C ARG A 333 -3.81 26.62 -10.37
N MET A 334 -2.54 27.01 -10.51
CA MET A 334 -2.11 28.41 -10.49
C MET A 334 -2.28 29.13 -11.85
N PHE A 335 -2.37 28.37 -12.95
CA PHE A 335 -2.44 28.88 -14.31
C PHE A 335 -3.82 28.69 -14.96
N ASP A 336 -4.15 29.54 -15.94
CA ASP A 336 -5.47 29.59 -16.59
C ASP A 336 -5.66 28.50 -17.68
N ASP A 337 -4.94 27.37 -17.59
CA ASP A 337 -4.81 26.35 -18.62
C ASP A 337 -5.75 25.14 -18.43
N PHE A 338 -5.94 24.68 -17.19
CA PHE A 338 -6.90 23.63 -16.81
C PHE A 338 -7.35 23.82 -15.37
N ASN A 339 -8.42 23.14 -14.97
CA ASN A 339 -8.84 23.07 -13.57
C ASN A 339 -8.37 21.75 -12.96
N TYR A 340 -7.85 21.78 -11.73
CA TYR A 340 -7.44 20.58 -10.99
C TYR A 340 -7.99 20.57 -9.57
N PHE A 341 -8.77 19.53 -9.28
CA PHE A 341 -9.36 19.31 -7.97
C PHE A 341 -8.88 17.96 -7.42
N SER A 342 -8.46 17.94 -6.15
CA SER A 342 -8.00 16.72 -5.48
C SER A 342 -8.63 16.62 -4.09
N ALA A 343 -9.40 15.56 -3.88
CA ALA A 343 -10.02 15.21 -2.60
C ALA A 343 -9.72 13.74 -2.26
N GLN A 344 -10.14 13.28 -1.08
CA GLN A 344 -9.96 11.89 -0.64
C GLN A 344 -10.61 10.87 -1.58
N GLY A 345 -11.85 11.15 -2.01
CA GLY A 345 -12.65 10.18 -2.74
C GLY A 345 -12.64 10.31 -4.27
N VAL A 346 -11.92 11.29 -4.83
CA VAL A 346 -11.89 11.61 -6.27
C VAL A 346 -10.79 12.62 -6.62
N SER A 347 -10.28 12.59 -7.85
CA SER A 347 -9.64 13.76 -8.46
C SER A 347 -10.29 14.10 -9.80
N LEU A 348 -10.24 15.38 -10.18
CA LEU A 348 -10.77 15.86 -11.45
C LEU A 348 -9.77 16.81 -12.11
N SER A 349 -9.43 16.51 -13.35
CA SER A 349 -8.67 17.39 -14.23
C SER A 349 -9.52 17.74 -15.44
N MET A 350 -9.71 19.03 -15.72
CA MET A 350 -10.56 19.50 -16.81
C MET A 350 -9.83 20.52 -17.66
N LEU A 351 -9.57 20.18 -18.92
CA LEU A 351 -8.87 21.07 -19.85
C LEU A 351 -9.74 22.28 -20.21
N THR A 352 -9.09 23.38 -20.58
CA THR A 352 -9.74 24.48 -21.30
C THR A 352 -9.67 24.24 -22.81
N SER A 353 -10.57 24.88 -23.57
CA SER A 353 -10.58 24.77 -25.02
C SER A 353 -9.31 25.34 -25.68
N LYS A 354 -8.65 26.31 -25.02
CA LYS A 354 -7.36 26.84 -25.47
C LYS A 354 -6.24 25.82 -25.31
N SER A 355 -6.14 25.20 -24.13
CA SER A 355 -5.10 24.21 -23.85
C SER A 355 -5.26 22.96 -24.69
N LEU A 356 -6.50 22.49 -24.92
CA LEU A 356 -6.76 21.35 -25.81
C LEU A 356 -6.24 21.61 -27.23
N LYS A 357 -6.50 22.80 -27.78
CA LYS A 357 -5.96 23.20 -29.09
C LYS A 357 -4.43 23.23 -29.11
N GLN A 358 -3.80 23.74 -28.05
CA GLN A 358 -2.34 23.79 -27.94
C GLN A 358 -1.72 22.40 -27.86
N LEU A 359 -2.30 21.50 -27.07
CA LEU A 359 -1.86 20.10 -26.95
C LEU A 359 -1.93 19.37 -28.29
N ASN A 360 -3.00 19.59 -29.07
CA ASN A 360 -3.16 18.98 -30.39
C ASN A 360 -2.18 19.53 -31.44
N LEU A 361 -1.70 20.77 -31.26
CA LEU A 361 -0.78 21.42 -32.20
C LEU A 361 0.71 21.25 -31.82
N SER A 362 1.01 21.00 -30.55
CA SER A 362 2.39 20.88 -30.06
C SER A 362 2.92 19.46 -30.19
N SER A 363 4.15 19.31 -30.67
CA SER A 363 4.85 18.01 -30.71
C SER A 363 5.49 17.62 -29.36
N GLY A 364 5.53 18.54 -28.38
CA GLY A 364 6.29 18.38 -27.13
C GLY A 364 5.49 17.83 -25.93
N PHE A 365 4.33 18.42 -25.61
CA PHE A 365 3.53 18.04 -24.45
C PHE A 365 2.19 17.47 -24.92
N THR A 366 1.91 16.22 -24.55
CA THR A 366 0.75 15.47 -25.05
C THR A 366 -0.35 15.35 -23.99
N VAL A 367 -1.54 14.94 -24.43
CA VAL A 367 -2.66 14.60 -23.53
C VAL A 367 -2.27 13.52 -22.51
N ASP A 368 -1.44 12.54 -22.91
CA ASP A 368 -0.99 11.49 -22.00
C ASP A 368 -0.06 12.06 -20.93
N ASN A 369 0.83 12.98 -21.28
CA ASN A 369 1.66 13.67 -20.29
C ASN A 369 0.80 14.46 -19.30
N PHE A 370 -0.24 15.15 -19.78
CA PHE A 370 -1.22 15.82 -18.92
C PHE A 370 -1.93 14.86 -17.96
N LYS A 371 -2.40 13.69 -18.45
CA LYS A 371 -3.06 12.67 -17.62
C LYS A 371 -2.10 12.13 -16.55
N TRP A 372 -0.86 11.80 -16.93
CA TRP A 372 0.16 11.29 -16.00
C TRP A 372 0.62 12.31 -14.96
N ASP A 373 0.86 13.57 -15.35
CA ASP A 373 1.24 14.64 -14.42
C ASP A 373 0.14 14.79 -13.34
N ASN A 374 -1.13 14.85 -13.72
CA ASN A 374 -2.22 14.98 -12.74
C ASN A 374 -2.52 13.69 -11.95
N LEU A 375 -2.29 12.51 -12.53
CA LEU A 375 -2.35 11.25 -11.80
C LEU A 375 -1.30 11.23 -10.68
N VAL A 376 -0.04 11.58 -10.98
CA VAL A 376 1.03 11.59 -9.98
C VAL A 376 0.77 12.62 -8.88
N LYS A 377 0.20 13.80 -9.20
CA LYS A 377 -0.27 14.77 -8.18
C LYS A 377 -1.36 14.16 -7.28
N SER A 378 -2.26 13.36 -7.84
CA SER A 378 -3.30 12.67 -7.08
C SER A 378 -2.71 11.55 -6.20
N ASP A 379 -1.82 10.72 -6.77
CA ASP A 379 -1.10 9.64 -6.09
C ASP A 379 -0.28 10.18 -4.90
N LEU A 380 0.30 11.37 -5.01
CA LEU A 380 1.04 12.03 -3.92
C LEU A 380 0.15 12.24 -2.68
N ARG A 381 -1.08 12.73 -2.88
CA ARG A 381 -2.03 12.91 -1.78
C ARG A 381 -2.35 11.59 -1.11
N GLU A 382 -2.62 10.55 -1.91
CA GLU A 382 -2.93 9.22 -1.36
C GLU A 382 -1.77 8.66 -0.56
N ILE A 383 -0.53 8.89 -1.00
CA ILE A 383 0.66 8.48 -0.27
C ILE A 383 0.81 9.24 1.06
N VAL A 384 0.52 10.54 1.10
CA VAL A 384 0.50 11.30 2.36
C VAL A 384 -0.55 10.74 3.32
N SER A 385 -1.77 10.47 2.82
CA SER A 385 -2.84 9.88 3.63
C SER A 385 -2.45 8.51 4.19
N PHE A 386 -1.99 7.60 3.32
CA PHE A 386 -1.60 6.24 3.70
C PHE A 386 -0.39 6.19 4.62
N PHE A 387 0.55 7.13 4.48
CA PHE A 387 1.68 7.24 5.40
C PHE A 387 1.21 7.43 6.84
N TYR A 388 0.29 8.37 7.08
CA TYR A 388 -0.23 8.62 8.42
C TYR A 388 -1.11 7.47 8.92
N GLU A 389 -1.98 6.89 8.09
CA GLU A 389 -2.78 5.72 8.47
C GLU A 389 -1.91 4.50 8.84
N GLY A 390 -0.90 4.20 8.01
CA GLY A 390 0.07 3.15 8.27
C GLY A 390 0.88 3.42 9.54
N THR A 391 1.18 4.69 9.83
CA THR A 391 1.87 5.11 11.05
C THR A 391 1.01 4.87 12.29
N ILE A 392 -0.29 5.19 12.26
CA ILE A 392 -1.23 4.88 13.35
C ILE A 392 -1.22 3.37 13.66
N TYR A 393 -1.29 2.53 12.60
CA TYR A 393 -1.23 1.08 12.77
C TYR A 393 0.09 0.59 13.37
N LYS A 394 1.23 1.16 12.95
CA LYS A 394 2.55 0.83 13.52
C LYS A 394 2.61 1.18 15.02
N ILE A 395 2.18 2.37 15.41
CA ILE A 395 2.25 2.82 16.81
C ILE A 395 1.41 1.92 17.73
N ASN A 396 0.26 1.44 17.26
CA ASN A 396 -0.60 0.52 18.03
C ASN A 396 0.12 -0.77 18.46
N ASN A 397 1.09 -1.22 17.67
CA ASN A 397 1.83 -2.47 17.90
C ASN A 397 3.17 -2.28 18.63
N ILE A 398 3.54 -1.04 18.99
CA ILE A 398 4.79 -0.74 19.69
C ILE A 398 4.63 -0.88 21.21
N ASN A 399 5.65 -1.48 21.82
CA ASN A 399 5.76 -1.70 23.26
C ASN A 399 7.00 -1.05 23.90
N LYS A 400 7.82 -0.31 23.14
CA LYS A 400 9.05 0.32 23.64
C LYS A 400 9.12 1.80 23.30
N ASN A 401 9.59 2.61 24.26
CA ASN A 401 9.75 4.05 24.08
C ASN A 401 10.72 4.42 22.94
N ILE A 402 11.79 3.64 22.73
CA ILE A 402 12.76 3.89 21.65
C ILE A 402 12.15 3.74 20.26
N GLU A 403 11.24 2.78 20.08
CA GLU A 403 10.53 2.54 18.82
C GLU A 403 9.54 3.70 18.54
N LEU A 404 8.89 4.24 19.58
CA LEU A 404 8.06 5.45 19.45
C LEU A 404 8.88 6.68 19.03
N ALA A 405 10.09 6.85 19.58
CA ALA A 405 10.99 7.92 19.18
C ALA A 405 11.44 7.78 17.72
N GLN A 406 11.67 6.54 17.27
CA GLN A 406 11.98 6.25 15.88
C GLN A 406 10.82 6.59 14.95
N ILE A 407 9.57 6.30 15.32
CA ILE A 407 8.40 6.73 14.54
C ILE A 407 8.32 8.27 14.45
N LYS A 408 8.55 9.00 15.54
CA LYS A 408 8.56 10.48 15.47
C LYS A 408 9.59 11.00 14.48
N LYS A 409 10.77 10.38 14.47
CA LYS A 409 11.83 10.70 13.50
C LYS A 409 11.37 10.39 12.07
N GLU A 410 10.76 9.23 11.82
CA GLU A 410 10.21 8.87 10.51
C GLU A 410 9.16 9.87 10.01
N ILE A 411 8.26 10.33 10.89
CA ILE A 411 7.26 11.37 10.55
C ILE A 411 7.95 12.68 10.16
N PHE A 412 8.93 13.12 10.94
CA PHE A 412 9.68 14.35 10.65
C PHE A 412 10.43 14.24 9.32
N GLU A 413 11.11 13.12 9.08
CA GLU A 413 11.82 12.86 7.83
C GLU A 413 10.87 12.84 6.63
N PHE A 414 9.67 12.28 6.78
CA PHE A 414 8.64 12.29 5.74
C PHE A 414 8.13 13.70 5.44
N GLU A 415 7.75 14.48 6.46
CA GLU A 415 7.25 15.84 6.28
C GLU A 415 8.33 16.75 5.65
N GLU A 416 9.58 16.60 6.09
CA GLU A 416 10.73 17.32 5.53
C GLU A 416 11.03 16.90 4.09
N TRP A 417 10.97 15.60 3.80
CA TRP A 417 11.09 15.08 2.44
C TRP A 417 10.03 15.69 1.51
N LEU A 418 8.76 15.73 1.91
CA LEU A 418 7.69 16.31 1.10
C LEU A 418 7.93 17.79 0.83
N ARG A 419 8.39 18.51 1.86
CA ARG A 419 8.73 19.93 1.78
C ARG A 419 9.89 20.18 0.83
N GLN A 420 10.94 19.35 0.87
CA GLN A 420 12.11 19.49 0.01
C GLN A 420 11.81 19.12 -1.45
N THR A 421 11.18 17.97 -1.67
CA THR A 421 10.97 17.42 -3.01
C THR A 421 9.96 18.21 -3.85
N SER A 422 9.03 18.91 -3.21
CA SER A 422 8.03 19.74 -3.88
C SER A 422 8.52 21.14 -4.26
N ARG A 423 9.68 21.60 -3.76
CA ARG A 423 10.18 22.99 -3.93
C ARG A 423 10.49 23.41 -5.35
N ARG A 424 10.65 22.45 -6.26
CA ARG A 424 11.04 22.71 -7.65
C ARG A 424 10.04 23.61 -8.38
N SER A 425 8.75 23.46 -8.08
CA SER A 425 7.68 24.26 -8.65
C SER A 425 6.85 24.84 -7.52
N GLY A 426 6.69 26.17 -7.50
CA GLY A 426 5.88 26.85 -6.49
C GLY A 426 4.45 26.33 -6.40
N GLU A 427 3.87 25.94 -7.54
CA GLU A 427 2.54 25.31 -7.57
C GLU A 427 2.52 23.96 -6.85
N ILE A 428 3.49 23.09 -7.14
CA ILE A 428 3.56 21.77 -6.50
C ILE A 428 3.86 21.92 -5.01
N HIS A 429 4.72 22.88 -4.64
CA HIS A 429 5.00 23.20 -3.26
C HIS A 429 3.74 23.66 -2.51
N ASN A 430 2.99 24.59 -3.08
CA ASN A 430 1.74 25.07 -2.49
C ASN A 430 0.71 23.95 -2.36
N TYR A 431 0.57 23.11 -3.40
CA TYR A 431 -0.29 21.94 -3.34
C TYR A 431 0.14 20.98 -2.23
N ALA A 432 1.42 20.59 -2.18
CA ALA A 432 1.95 19.68 -1.16
C ALA A 432 1.75 20.20 0.26
N LEU A 433 1.94 21.51 0.50
CA LEU A 433 1.67 22.13 1.79
C LEU A 433 0.17 22.16 2.13
N SER A 434 -0.68 22.43 1.14
CA SER A 434 -2.14 22.44 1.34
C SER A 434 -2.70 21.09 1.79
N LEU A 435 -2.02 19.98 1.45
CA LEU A 435 -2.43 18.63 1.86
C LEU A 435 -2.49 18.49 3.39
N PHE A 436 -1.62 19.18 4.14
CA PHE A 436 -1.63 19.13 5.60
C PHE A 436 -2.85 19.80 6.23
N GLU A 437 -3.55 20.66 5.48
CA GLU A 437 -4.78 21.31 5.91
C GLU A 437 -6.05 20.53 5.51
N HIS A 438 -5.92 19.43 4.75
CA HIS A 438 -7.06 18.55 4.45
C HIS A 438 -7.55 17.91 5.75
N ASN A 439 -8.87 17.88 5.95
CA ASN A 439 -9.50 17.48 7.21
C ASN A 439 -9.07 16.09 7.68
N ASP A 440 -9.00 15.11 6.77
CA ASP A 440 -8.60 13.73 7.04
C ASP A 440 -7.14 13.64 7.47
N ILE A 441 -6.22 14.27 6.73
CA ILE A 441 -4.78 14.30 7.07
C ILE A 441 -4.54 15.02 8.40
N LYS A 442 -5.20 16.16 8.61
CA LYS A 442 -5.13 16.94 9.86
C LYS A 442 -5.63 16.14 11.05
N GLN A 443 -6.71 15.37 10.88
CA GLN A 443 -7.24 14.48 11.90
C GLN A 443 -6.28 13.32 12.20
N SER A 444 -5.70 12.70 11.17
CA SER A 444 -4.71 11.62 11.33
C SER A 444 -3.47 12.09 12.09
N ARG A 445 -2.94 13.29 11.79
CA ARG A 445 -1.81 13.88 12.52
C ARG A 445 -2.13 14.09 14.01
N LYS A 446 -3.28 14.70 14.32
CA LYS A 446 -3.74 14.86 15.72
C LYS A 446 -3.91 13.53 16.44
N SER A 447 -4.40 12.52 15.73
CA SER A 447 -4.59 11.18 16.27
C SER A 447 -3.25 10.54 16.61
N ILE A 448 -2.24 10.67 15.74
CA ILE A 448 -0.88 10.20 15.97
C ILE A 448 -0.27 10.86 17.22
N ASP A 449 -0.35 12.18 17.34
CA ASP A 449 0.21 12.90 18.50
C ASP A 449 -0.41 12.43 19.82
N SER A 450 -1.73 12.24 19.81
CA SER A 450 -2.48 11.76 20.97
C SER A 450 -2.09 10.32 21.30
N LEU A 451 -2.01 9.46 20.29
CA LEU A 451 -1.73 8.03 20.44
C LEU A 451 -0.29 7.77 20.90
N ILE A 452 0.68 8.54 20.40
CA ILE A 452 2.06 8.46 20.90
C ILE A 452 2.12 8.87 22.38
N LYS A 453 1.44 9.94 22.79
CA LYS A 453 1.40 10.35 24.21
C LYS A 453 0.83 9.24 25.10
N SER A 454 -0.34 8.70 24.74
CA SER A 454 -0.98 7.62 25.49
C SER A 454 -0.11 6.35 25.54
N LYS A 455 0.56 5.99 24.44
CA LYS A 455 1.46 4.83 24.39
C LYS A 455 2.71 5.04 25.24
N MET A 456 3.31 6.23 25.23
CA MET A 456 4.45 6.54 26.11
C MET A 456 4.07 6.41 27.59
N GLU A 457 2.89 6.88 27.99
CA GLU A 457 2.40 6.72 29.36
C GLU A 457 2.16 5.25 29.73
N LEU A 458 1.51 4.49 28.84
CA LEU A 458 1.26 3.07 29.04
C LEU A 458 2.55 2.26 29.18
N ILE A 459 3.56 2.53 28.33
CA ILE A 459 4.86 1.86 28.41
C ILE A 459 5.57 2.21 29.72
N LYS A 460 5.51 3.47 30.18
CA LYS A 460 6.07 3.85 31.49
C LYS A 460 5.40 3.13 32.65
N ILE A 461 4.08 2.96 32.61
CA ILE A 461 3.35 2.20 33.64
C ILE A 461 3.79 0.73 33.61
N GLN A 462 3.89 0.11 32.43
CA GLN A 462 4.36 -1.26 32.29
C GLN A 462 5.81 -1.45 32.74
N GLU A 463 6.70 -0.50 32.43
CA GLU A 463 8.09 -0.50 32.90
C GLU A 463 8.12 -0.40 34.44
N THR A 464 7.29 0.45 35.04
CA THR A 464 7.17 0.59 36.49
C THR A 464 6.66 -0.71 37.14
N GLU A 465 5.58 -1.30 36.63
CA GLU A 465 5.07 -2.59 37.11
C GLU A 465 6.11 -3.71 37.01
N SER A 466 6.87 -3.74 35.90
CA SER A 466 7.93 -4.72 35.70
C SER A 466 9.08 -4.51 36.68
N SER A 467 9.45 -3.25 36.96
CA SER A 467 10.47 -2.87 37.94
C SER A 467 10.03 -3.23 39.35
N ASP A 468 8.77 -2.96 39.71
CA ASP A 468 8.20 -3.33 41.01
C ASP A 468 8.18 -4.85 41.21
N LYS A 469 7.83 -5.61 40.16
CA LYS A 469 7.87 -7.08 40.21
C LYS A 469 9.31 -7.59 40.35
N ALA A 470 10.26 -6.99 39.64
CA ALA A 470 11.68 -7.32 39.76
C ALA A 470 12.22 -6.98 41.15
N ASN A 471 11.86 -5.80 41.69
CA ASN A 471 12.22 -5.36 43.04
C ASN A 471 11.64 -6.32 44.09
N LYS A 472 10.36 -6.69 43.99
CA LYS A 472 9.74 -7.70 44.89
C LYS A 472 10.49 -9.03 44.84
N ASN A 473 10.88 -9.49 43.66
CA ASN A 473 11.66 -10.72 43.50
C ASN A 473 13.08 -10.59 44.09
N LEU A 474 13.75 -9.47 43.86
CA LEU A 474 15.07 -9.19 44.44
C LEU A 474 15.00 -9.10 45.96
N THR A 475 14.01 -8.40 46.51
CA THR A 475 13.76 -8.36 47.97
C THR A 475 13.51 -9.76 48.52
N LEU A 476 12.80 -10.63 47.79
CA LEU A 476 12.59 -12.01 48.19
C LEU A 476 13.88 -12.82 48.19
N ILE A 477 14.70 -12.68 47.16
CA ILE A 477 16.00 -13.36 47.04
C ILE A 477 16.97 -12.86 48.13
N PHE A 478 17.11 -11.54 48.31
CA PHE A 478 17.98 -10.98 49.36
C PHE A 478 17.47 -11.29 50.76
N GLY A 479 16.14 -11.30 50.97
CA GLY A 479 15.54 -11.73 52.23
C GLY A 479 15.86 -13.19 52.54
N LEU A 480 15.73 -14.07 51.54
CA LEU A 480 16.14 -15.48 51.68
C LEU A 480 17.64 -15.62 51.92
N ILE A 481 18.51 -14.87 51.23
CA ILE A 481 19.96 -14.90 51.49
C ILE A 481 20.26 -14.46 52.93
N ALA A 482 19.59 -13.42 53.42
CA ALA A 482 19.74 -12.93 54.79
C ALA A 482 19.29 -13.94 55.87
N THR A 483 18.42 -14.91 55.55
CA THR A 483 18.03 -15.97 56.50
C THR A 483 19.20 -16.81 56.99
N THR A 484 20.25 -16.97 56.18
CA THR A 484 21.50 -17.66 56.58
C THR A 484 22.17 -16.98 57.77
N SER A 485 22.08 -15.64 57.85
CA SER A 485 22.65 -14.84 58.94
C SER A 485 21.69 -14.71 60.13
N ILE A 486 20.37 -14.73 59.89
CA ILE A 486 19.34 -14.57 60.93
C ILE A 486 19.14 -15.87 61.73
N SER A 487 19.24 -17.04 61.08
CA SER A 487 19.05 -18.35 61.71
C SER A 487 19.84 -18.55 63.02
N PRO A 488 21.17 -18.31 63.07
CA PRO A 488 21.94 -18.47 64.30
C PRO A 488 21.71 -17.38 65.37
N ILE A 489 21.15 -16.23 65.01
CA ILE A 489 20.99 -15.07 65.91
C ILE A 489 19.59 -15.02 66.54
N LEU A 490 18.56 -15.51 65.85
CA LEU A 490 17.16 -15.39 66.25
C LEU A 490 16.45 -16.73 66.43
N VAL A 491 16.59 -17.66 65.47
CA VAL A 491 15.83 -18.92 65.49
C VAL A 491 16.46 -19.92 66.45
N LYS A 492 17.78 -20.09 66.41
CA LYS A 492 18.49 -20.96 67.34
C LYS A 492 18.30 -20.54 68.81
N PRO A 493 18.49 -19.27 69.21
CA PRO A 493 18.26 -18.85 70.59
C PRO A 493 16.79 -18.98 71.03
N ALA A 494 15.82 -18.80 70.12
CA ALA A 494 14.41 -19.01 70.44
C ALA A 494 14.08 -20.49 70.68
N PHE A 495 14.64 -21.39 69.87
CA PHE A 495 14.51 -22.84 70.05
C PHE A 495 15.10 -23.30 71.39
N GLU A 496 16.26 -22.76 71.75
CA GLU A 496 16.91 -22.99 73.04
C GLU A 496 16.06 -22.43 74.20
N TYR A 497 15.50 -21.22 74.08
CA TYR A 497 14.67 -20.58 75.11
C TYR A 497 13.36 -21.35 75.39
N PHE A 498 12.70 -21.84 74.34
CA PHE A 498 11.48 -22.63 74.46
C PHE A 498 11.73 -24.14 74.73
N LYS A 499 12.99 -24.57 74.85
CA LYS A 499 13.42 -25.97 75.03
C LYS A 499 12.87 -26.92 73.95
N LEU A 500 12.70 -26.42 72.73
CA LEU A 500 12.21 -27.22 71.61
C LEU A 500 13.25 -28.25 71.16
N ASP A 501 14.53 -27.97 71.38
CA ASP A 501 15.65 -28.88 71.09
C ASP A 501 15.56 -30.18 71.89
N ASP A 502 15.12 -30.08 73.14
CA ASP A 502 14.94 -31.24 74.02
C ASP A 502 13.84 -32.18 73.52
N CYS A 503 12.87 -31.65 72.77
CA CYS A 503 11.79 -32.43 72.17
C CYS A 503 12.24 -33.22 70.93
N LEU A 504 13.35 -32.81 70.31
CA LEU A 504 13.94 -33.47 69.13
C LEU A 504 15.10 -34.42 69.53
N ARG A 505 15.65 -34.27 70.74
CA ARG A 505 16.69 -35.17 71.27
C ARG A 505 16.22 -36.62 71.29
N GLY A 506 17.00 -37.50 70.67
CA GLY A 506 16.71 -38.93 70.55
C GLY A 506 15.93 -39.32 69.27
N THR A 507 15.59 -38.36 68.42
CA THR A 507 15.02 -38.63 67.08
C THR A 507 16.09 -38.45 65.99
N VAL A 508 15.90 -39.09 64.84
CA VAL A 508 16.79 -38.97 63.64
C VAL A 508 16.92 -37.52 63.15
N PHE A 509 15.97 -36.65 63.53
CA PHE A 509 15.95 -35.25 63.12
C PHE A 509 16.92 -34.36 63.91
N TYR A 510 17.44 -34.82 65.05
CA TYR A 510 18.42 -34.06 65.85
C TYR A 510 19.74 -33.85 65.11
N ASP A 511 20.17 -34.82 64.28
CA ASP A 511 21.39 -34.69 63.47
C ASP A 511 21.26 -33.65 62.34
N PHE A 512 20.03 -33.16 62.09
CA PHE A 512 19.72 -32.15 61.07
C PHE A 512 19.24 -30.82 61.68
N ILE A 513 19.49 -30.57 62.98
CA ILE A 513 18.89 -29.42 63.69
C ILE A 513 19.24 -28.06 63.07
N ASP A 514 20.48 -27.88 62.58
CA ASP A 514 20.88 -26.64 61.90
C ASP A 514 20.15 -26.44 60.57
N ALA A 515 19.86 -27.54 59.85
CA ALA A 515 19.02 -27.49 58.66
C ALA A 515 17.56 -27.17 59.00
N ILE A 516 17.06 -27.64 60.14
CA ILE A 516 15.72 -27.31 60.65
C ILE A 516 15.65 -25.81 60.99
N TYR A 517 16.64 -25.24 61.68
CA TYR A 517 16.69 -23.79 61.95
C TYR A 517 16.71 -22.97 60.68
N PHE A 518 17.48 -23.41 59.68
CA PHE A 518 17.54 -22.75 58.39
C PHE A 518 16.20 -22.79 57.65
N VAL A 519 15.52 -23.95 57.60
CA VAL A 519 14.20 -24.11 56.96
C VAL A 519 13.12 -23.30 57.67
N ILE A 520 13.15 -23.22 59.01
CA ILE A 520 12.22 -22.40 59.79
C ILE A 520 12.49 -20.92 59.56
N SER A 521 13.76 -20.50 59.49
CA SER A 521 14.14 -19.11 59.16
C SER A 521 13.66 -18.71 57.77
N ILE A 522 13.83 -19.58 56.76
CA ILE A 522 13.28 -19.41 55.42
C ILE A 522 11.76 -19.23 55.48
N SER A 523 11.08 -20.10 56.23
CA SER A 523 9.63 -20.08 56.34
C SER A 523 9.12 -18.78 56.98
N LEU A 524 9.77 -18.32 58.05
CA LEU A 524 9.44 -17.07 58.76
C LEU A 524 9.65 -15.83 57.88
N VAL A 525 10.80 -15.74 57.20
CA VAL A 525 11.10 -14.62 56.31
C VAL A 525 10.19 -14.61 55.08
N TYR A 526 9.90 -15.78 54.51
CA TYR A 526 8.92 -15.90 53.43
C TYR A 526 7.53 -15.41 53.87
N LEU A 527 7.10 -15.77 55.09
CA LEU A 527 5.81 -15.36 55.64
C LEU A 527 5.74 -13.85 55.92
N LEU A 528 6.81 -13.27 56.48
CA LEU A 528 6.95 -11.83 56.70
C LEU A 528 6.92 -11.04 55.39
N ILE A 529 7.66 -11.48 54.38
CA ILE A 529 7.67 -10.85 53.05
C ILE A 529 6.28 -10.92 52.41
N LYS A 530 5.58 -12.06 52.56
CA LYS A 530 4.22 -12.25 52.03
C LYS A 530 3.18 -11.39 52.75
N ILE A 531 3.33 -11.15 54.05
CA ILE A 531 2.47 -10.24 54.83
C ILE A 531 2.72 -8.78 54.44
N LEU A 532 3.99 -8.38 54.32
CA LEU A 532 4.36 -7.00 53.97
C LEU A 532 3.99 -6.62 52.52
N ASN A 533 4.03 -7.58 51.59
CA ASN A 533 3.65 -7.37 50.18
C ASN A 533 2.14 -7.45 49.89
N LYS A 534 1.28 -7.64 50.90
CA LYS A 534 -0.17 -7.83 50.73
C LYS A 534 -1.00 -6.54 50.80
N LYS A 535 -0.37 -5.36 50.70
CA LYS A 535 -1.04 -4.07 50.53
C LYS A 535 -1.10 -3.65 49.07
#